data_AF-A0A932ULV7-F1
#
_entry.id   AF-A0A932ULV7-F1
#
_cell.length_a   1.000
_cell.length_b   1.000
_cell.length_c   1.000
_cell.angle_alpha   90.00
_cell.angle_beta   90.00
_cell.angle_gamma   90.00
#
_symmetry.space_group_name_H-M   'P 1'
#
loop_
_entity.id
_entity.type
_entity.pdbx_description
1 polymer ?
#
loop_
_entity_poly.entity_id
_entity_poly.type
_entity_poly.pdbx_seq_one_letter_code
_entity_poly.pdbx_strand_id
1 'polypeptide(L)'
;MSDRVIVIGAGVDALVAAHYLARAGRQVLVLDGAPQADPSPDVGWIPPRVVRDLGLERHGLTVQQADPWIAAPLDGGGRLELRRDMARSVEAIRRVSPRDADRWPEFCTRMNRLARLLESIYTAPPPDVMSRGLGDLLDLARLGLRARGLGR
;
A
#
# COMPACT_ATOMS: atom_id res chain seq x y z
N MET A 1 -9.17 -31.90 -14.59
CA MET A 1 -8.88 -30.99 -15.72
C MET A 1 -8.49 -29.66 -15.11
N SER A 2 -7.30 -29.14 -15.39
CA SER A 2 -6.89 -27.81 -14.92
C SER A 2 -7.62 -26.76 -15.75
N ASP A 3 -8.41 -25.91 -15.09
CA ASP A 3 -9.15 -24.85 -15.80
C ASP A 3 -8.16 -23.85 -16.43
N ARG A 4 -8.50 -23.37 -17.64
CA ARG A 4 -7.76 -22.31 -18.32
C ARG A 4 -8.29 -20.96 -17.89
N VAL A 5 -7.37 -20.03 -17.58
CA VAL A 5 -7.69 -18.67 -17.18
C VAL A 5 -6.97 -17.70 -18.10
N ILE A 6 -7.69 -16.69 -18.59
CA ILE A 6 -7.12 -15.57 -19.33
C ILE A 6 -7.07 -14.37 -18.40
N VAL A 7 -5.89 -13.77 -18.25
CA VAL A 7 -5.69 -12.50 -17.55
C VAL A 7 -5.43 -11.43 -18.60
N ILE A 8 -6.20 -10.34 -18.54
CA ILE A 8 -6.10 -9.22 -19.47
C ILE A 8 -5.36 -8.08 -18.76
N GLY A 9 -4.25 -7.64 -19.36
CA GLY A 9 -3.28 -6.70 -18.79
C GLY A 9 -2.03 -7.39 -18.24
N ALA A 10 -0.90 -6.69 -18.30
CA ALA A 10 0.42 -7.04 -17.80
C ALA A 10 0.99 -5.94 -16.89
N GLY A 11 0.11 -5.13 -16.29
CA GLY A 11 0.44 -4.29 -15.14
C GLY A 11 0.67 -5.12 -13.86
N VAL A 12 1.16 -4.46 -12.80
CA VAL A 12 1.54 -5.10 -11.53
C VAL A 12 0.44 -6.00 -10.98
N ASP A 13 -0.79 -5.50 -10.87
CA ASP A 13 -1.91 -6.26 -10.30
C ASP A 13 -2.25 -7.50 -11.12
N ALA A 14 -2.24 -7.38 -12.45
CA ALA A 14 -2.56 -8.47 -13.36
C ALA A 14 -1.48 -9.57 -13.31
N LEU A 15 -0.20 -9.19 -13.26
CA LEU A 15 0.91 -10.13 -13.13
C LEU A 15 0.92 -10.84 -11.77
N VAL A 16 0.59 -10.12 -10.69
CA VAL A 16 0.42 -10.72 -9.36
C VAL A 16 -0.73 -11.73 -9.36
N ALA A 17 -1.89 -11.38 -9.93
CA ALA A 17 -3.02 -12.29 -10.05
C ALA A 17 -2.68 -13.54 -10.89
N ALA A 18 -2.05 -13.35 -12.06
CA ALA A 18 -1.59 -14.42 -12.93
C ALA A 18 -0.63 -15.37 -12.19
N HIS A 19 0.31 -14.83 -11.40
CA HIS A 19 1.22 -15.63 -10.59
C HIS A 19 0.48 -16.50 -9.57
N TYR A 20 -0.46 -15.92 -8.81
CA TYR A 20 -1.22 -16.70 -7.82
C TYR A 20 -2.10 -17.79 -8.46
N LEU A 21 -2.73 -17.51 -9.60
CA LEU A 21 -3.52 -18.49 -10.36
C LEU A 21 -2.64 -19.64 -10.89
N ALA A 22 -1.47 -19.32 -11.45
CA ALA A 22 -0.51 -20.31 -11.91
C ALA A 22 0.03 -21.16 -10.74
N ARG A 23 0.34 -20.52 -9.60
CA ARG A 23 0.77 -21.20 -8.37
C ARG A 23 -0.30 -22.15 -7.82
N ALA A 24 -1.57 -21.86 -8.06
CA ALA A 24 -2.70 -22.74 -7.74
C ALA A 24 -2.94 -23.86 -8.77
N GLY A 25 -2.06 -24.02 -9.77
CA GLY A 25 -2.13 -25.08 -10.78
C GLY A 25 -3.04 -24.79 -11.98
N ARG A 26 -3.50 -23.54 -12.16
CA ARG A 26 -4.28 -23.13 -13.34
C ARG A 26 -3.37 -22.90 -14.55
N GLN A 27 -3.87 -23.19 -15.75
CA GLN A 27 -3.19 -22.81 -16.98
C GLN A 27 -3.54 -21.35 -17.30
N VAL A 28 -2.58 -20.44 -17.14
CA VAL A 28 -2.79 -19.00 -17.28
C VAL A 28 -2.22 -18.48 -18.59
N LEU A 29 -3.03 -17.73 -19.35
CA LEU A 29 -2.59 -16.92 -20.49
C LEU A 29 -2.74 -15.44 -20.12
N VAL A 30 -1.64 -14.69 -20.20
CA VAL A 30 -1.65 -13.22 -20.01
C VAL A 30 -1.66 -12.55 -21.37
N LEU A 31 -2.58 -11.61 -21.59
CA LEU A 31 -2.71 -10.82 -22.80
C LEU A 31 -2.62 -9.34 -22.46
N ASP A 32 -1.69 -8.61 -23.06
CA ASP A 32 -1.62 -7.15 -22.95
C ASP A 32 -1.76 -6.51 -24.34
N GLY A 33 -2.37 -5.31 -24.39
CA GLY A 33 -2.54 -4.55 -25.63
C GLY A 33 -1.36 -3.63 -25.95
N ALA A 34 -0.49 -3.37 -24.98
CA ALA A 34 0.73 -2.61 -25.14
C ALA A 34 1.87 -3.51 -25.65
N PRO A 35 2.72 -2.99 -26.56
CA PRO A 35 3.82 -3.76 -27.13
C PRO A 35 4.92 -4.07 -26.12
N GLN A 36 4.98 -3.32 -25.01
CA GLN A 36 5.96 -3.45 -23.93
C GLN A 36 5.26 -3.20 -22.59
N ALA A 37 5.73 -3.90 -21.54
CA ALA A 37 5.29 -3.62 -20.18
C ALA A 37 5.64 -2.17 -19.80
N ASP A 38 4.71 -1.49 -19.12
CA ASP A 38 4.92 -0.13 -18.65
C ASP A 38 6.17 -0.07 -17.75
N PRO A 39 7.22 0.67 -18.15
CA PRO A 39 8.45 0.78 -17.38
C PRO A 39 8.35 1.79 -16.24
N SER A 40 7.15 2.30 -15.92
CA SER A 40 6.94 3.25 -14.83
C SER A 40 7.65 2.78 -13.54
N PRO A 41 8.59 3.57 -13.00
CA PRO A 41 9.30 3.23 -11.77
C PRO A 41 8.40 3.34 -10.54
N ASP A 42 7.24 3.99 -10.67
CA ASP A 42 6.27 4.12 -9.59
C ASP A 42 5.19 3.04 -9.71
N VAL A 43 5.42 1.96 -8.97
CA VAL A 43 4.47 0.86 -8.78
C VAL A 43 3.54 1.10 -7.58
N GLY A 44 3.61 2.27 -6.96
CA GLY A 44 2.91 2.58 -5.72
C GLY A 44 3.34 1.67 -4.58
N TRP A 45 2.42 1.48 -3.63
CA TRP A 45 2.64 0.57 -2.50
C TRP A 45 2.30 -0.88 -2.88
N ILE A 46 3.29 -1.77 -2.78
CA ILE A 46 3.09 -3.22 -2.92
C ILE A 46 3.05 -3.84 -1.52
N PRO A 47 2.02 -4.64 -1.16
CA PRO A 47 1.97 -5.31 0.12
C PRO A 47 3.21 -6.20 0.35
N PRO A 48 3.86 -6.16 1.52
CA PRO A 48 5.05 -6.98 1.81
C PRO A 48 4.83 -8.49 1.61
N ARG A 49 3.60 -8.96 1.81
CA ARG A 49 3.21 -10.34 1.52
C ARG A 49 3.39 -10.68 0.04
N VAL A 50 3.00 -9.80 -0.88
CA VAL A 50 3.14 -10.04 -2.32
C VAL A 50 4.62 -10.14 -2.71
N VAL A 51 5.46 -9.22 -2.21
CA VAL A 51 6.92 -9.26 -2.44
C VAL A 51 7.52 -10.60 -2.01
N ARG A 52 7.17 -11.08 -0.82
CA ARG A 52 7.63 -12.37 -0.29
C ARG A 52 7.07 -13.56 -1.08
N ASP A 53 5.78 -13.58 -1.36
CA ASP A 53 5.07 -14.68 -2.01
C ASP A 53 5.57 -14.91 -3.45
N LEU A 54 5.89 -13.83 -4.17
CA LEU A 54 6.49 -13.88 -5.51
C LEU A 54 8.01 -14.01 -5.47
N GLY A 55 8.64 -13.92 -4.28
CA GLY A 55 10.09 -14.01 -4.13
C GLY A 55 10.86 -12.88 -4.82
N LEU A 56 10.27 -11.70 -4.98
CA LEU A 56 10.78 -10.65 -5.86
C LEU A 56 12.19 -10.18 -5.49
N GLU A 57 12.54 -10.15 -4.20
CA GLU A 57 13.89 -9.80 -3.74
C GLU A 57 14.95 -10.79 -4.29
N ARG A 58 14.62 -12.09 -4.36
CA ARG A 58 15.51 -13.10 -4.97
C ARG A 58 15.63 -12.93 -6.49
N HIS A 59 14.67 -12.23 -7.10
CA HIS A 59 14.67 -11.86 -8.51
C HIS A 59 15.24 -10.45 -8.75
N GLY A 60 15.83 -9.81 -7.73
CA GLY A 60 16.55 -8.54 -7.86
C GLY A 60 15.72 -7.29 -7.55
N LEU A 61 14.49 -7.41 -7.07
CA LEU A 61 13.72 -6.24 -6.65
C LEU A 61 14.41 -5.54 -5.48
N THR A 62 14.72 -4.25 -5.65
CA THR A 62 15.20 -3.38 -4.58
C THR A 62 14.24 -2.20 -4.43
N VAL A 63 13.63 -2.06 -3.25
CA VAL A 63 12.74 -0.94 -2.96
C VAL A 63 13.55 0.23 -2.42
N GLN A 64 13.63 1.31 -3.18
CA GLN A 64 14.20 2.57 -2.72
C GLN A 64 13.09 3.43 -2.14
N GLN A 65 13.28 3.94 -0.92
CA GLN A 65 12.37 4.95 -0.38
C GLN A 65 13.07 6.31 -0.41
N ALA A 66 12.39 7.28 -1.03
CA ALA A 66 12.86 8.64 -1.19
C ALA A 66 13.10 9.31 0.18
N ASP A 67 14.16 10.12 0.27
CA ASP A 67 14.44 10.94 1.45
C ASP A 67 15.21 12.22 1.04
N PRO A 68 14.60 13.41 1.12
CA PRO A 68 13.27 13.68 1.68
C PRO A 68 12.15 13.02 0.87
N TRP A 69 11.11 12.56 1.58
CA TRP A 69 9.94 11.94 0.95
C TRP A 69 8.91 12.99 0.51
N ILE A 70 8.99 14.21 1.06
CA ILE A 70 8.30 15.41 0.55
C ILE A 70 9.28 16.57 0.55
N ALA A 71 9.29 17.33 -0.54
CA ALA A 71 9.92 18.64 -0.62
C ALA A 71 8.92 19.63 -1.22
N ALA A 72 8.60 20.70 -0.49
CA ALA A 72 7.69 21.74 -0.92
C ALA A 72 8.40 23.11 -0.90
N PRO A 73 8.36 23.90 -2.00
CA PRO A 73 8.89 25.26 -1.99
C PRO A 73 8.09 26.15 -1.03
N LEU A 74 8.76 27.14 -0.44
CA LEU A 74 8.12 28.13 0.44
C LEU A 74 8.07 29.50 -0.24
N ASP A 75 6.99 30.25 -0.03
CA ASP A 75 6.76 31.55 -0.68
C ASP A 75 7.87 32.59 -0.37
N GLY A 76 8.46 32.52 0.83
CA GLY A 76 9.56 33.39 1.26
C GLY A 76 10.96 32.96 0.78
N GLY A 77 11.04 31.96 -0.08
CA GLY A 77 12.28 31.30 -0.47
C GLY A 77 12.67 30.14 0.43
N GLY A 78 13.48 29.24 -0.11
CA GLY A 78 13.81 27.97 0.54
C GLY A 78 12.72 26.90 0.32
N ARG A 79 12.79 25.82 1.12
CA ARG A 79 11.90 24.68 1.00
C ARG A 79 11.65 23.99 2.35
N LEU A 80 10.46 23.44 2.51
CA LEU A 80 10.11 22.49 3.56
C LEU A 80 10.46 21.09 3.06
N GLU A 81 11.34 20.40 3.78
CA GLU A 81 11.68 19.00 3.50
C GLU A 81 11.21 18.13 4.66
N LEU A 82 10.30 17.20 4.37
CA LEU A 82 9.95 16.14 5.31
C LEU A 82 10.78 14.91 4.98
N ARG A 83 11.44 14.41 6.02
CA ARG A 83 12.43 13.34 5.96
C ARG A 83 11.96 12.14 6.75
N ARG A 84 12.61 10.99 6.53
CA ARG A 84 12.32 9.80 7.34
C ARG A 84 12.73 9.98 8.80
N ASP A 85 13.78 10.77 9.03
CA ASP A 85 14.14 11.26 10.35
C ASP A 85 13.07 12.26 10.85
N MET A 86 12.35 11.86 11.90
CA MET A 86 11.31 12.65 12.53
C MET A 86 11.85 13.96 13.10
N ALA A 87 13.02 13.93 13.74
CA ALA A 87 13.60 15.11 14.38
C ALA A 87 13.98 16.16 13.34
N ARG A 88 14.54 15.71 12.20
CA ARG A 88 14.82 16.60 11.07
C ARG A 88 13.56 17.21 10.46
N SER A 89 12.47 16.45 10.40
CA SER A 89 11.17 16.95 9.94
C SER A 89 10.60 17.98 10.92
N VAL A 90 10.65 17.72 12.23
CA VAL A 90 10.23 18.66 13.28
C VAL A 90 11.01 19.97 13.17
N GLU A 91 12.33 19.90 13.01
CA GLU A 91 13.17 21.09 12.84
C GLU A 91 12.83 21.85 11.55
N ALA A 92 12.58 21.13 10.45
CA ALA A 92 12.15 21.74 9.20
C ALA A 92 10.80 22.46 9.32
N ILE A 93 9.83 21.85 9.98
CA ILE A 93 8.51 22.43 10.24
C ILE A 93 8.63 23.62 11.19
N ARG A 94 9.50 23.58 12.20
CA ARG A 94 9.66 24.64 13.22
C ARG A 94 10.02 25.99 12.59
N ARG A 95 10.78 25.98 11.49
CA ARG A 95 11.12 27.20 10.71
C ARG A 95 9.90 27.87 10.06
N VAL A 96 8.83 27.11 9.83
CA VAL A 96 7.58 27.59 9.20
C VAL A 96 6.50 27.81 10.26
N SER A 97 6.35 26.87 11.19
CA SER A 97 5.34 26.87 12.25
C SER A 97 5.85 26.11 13.48
N PRO A 98 6.27 26.82 14.55
CA PRO A 98 6.65 26.19 15.82
C PRO A 98 5.52 25.35 16.43
N ARG A 99 4.28 25.85 16.31
CA ARG A 99 3.08 25.16 16.80
C ARG A 99 2.89 23.79 16.15
N ASP A 100 3.05 23.70 14.84
CA ASP A 100 2.88 22.43 14.12
C ASP A 100 4.06 21.50 14.35
N ALA A 101 5.27 22.05 14.50
CA ALA A 101 6.45 21.27 14.84
C ALA A 101 6.28 20.51 16.16
N ASP A 102 5.68 21.15 17.18
CA ASP A 102 5.42 20.53 18.47
C ASP A 102 4.34 19.43 18.40
N ARG A 103 3.39 19.53 17.45
CA ARG A 103 2.30 18.56 17.27
C ARG A 103 2.61 17.45 16.26
N TRP A 104 3.65 17.63 15.44
CA TRP A 104 4.00 16.73 14.36
C TRP A 104 4.23 15.27 14.80
N PRO A 105 4.95 14.98 15.91
CA PRO A 105 5.15 13.59 16.35
C PRO A 105 3.83 12.88 16.72
N GLU A 106 2.90 13.60 17.37
CA GLU A 106 1.59 13.06 17.72
C GLU A 106 0.76 12.79 16.45
N PHE A 107 0.78 13.73 15.50
CA PHE A 107 0.13 13.57 14.21
C PHE A 107 0.65 12.33 13.48
N CYS A 108 1.96 12.16 13.35
CA CYS A 108 2.54 10.98 12.70
C CYS A 108 2.18 9.68 13.42
N THR A 109 2.13 9.68 14.76
CA THR A 109 1.68 8.52 15.54
C THR A 109 0.23 8.16 15.21
N ARG A 110 -0.65 9.15 15.09
CA ARG A 110 -2.06 8.95 14.71
C ARG A 110 -2.19 8.43 13.29
N MET A 111 -1.47 9.02 12.33
CA MET A 111 -1.47 8.57 10.94
C MET A 111 -0.93 7.13 10.81
N ASN A 112 0.11 6.77 11.56
CA ASN A 112 0.63 5.40 11.57
C ASN A 112 -0.38 4.38 12.12
N ARG A 113 -1.21 4.76 13.11
CA ARG A 113 -2.30 3.90 13.59
C ARG A 113 -3.37 3.69 12.50
N LEU A 114 -3.75 4.75 11.81
CA LEU A 114 -4.71 4.69 10.71
C LEU A 114 -4.17 3.84 9.55
N ALA A 115 -2.91 4.05 9.17
CA ALA A 115 -2.26 3.29 8.10
C ALA A 115 -2.25 1.79 8.38
N ARG A 116 -1.92 1.37 9.62
CA ARG A 116 -1.98 -0.06 10.01
C ARG A 116 -3.38 -0.66 9.96
N LEU A 117 -4.41 0.13 10.28
CA LEU A 117 -5.78 -0.33 10.09
C LEU A 117 -6.08 -0.51 8.60
N LEU A 118 -5.80 0.49 7.79
CA LEU A 118 -6.06 0.45 6.35
C LEU A 118 -5.34 -0.75 5.72
N GLU A 119 -4.08 -1.00 6.09
CA GLU A 119 -3.33 -2.18 5.68
C GLU A 119 -4.04 -3.48 6.07
N SER A 120 -4.54 -3.60 7.31
CA SER A 120 -5.30 -4.77 7.75
C SER A 120 -6.61 -4.96 6.99
N ILE A 121 -7.27 -3.90 6.56
CA ILE A 121 -8.52 -3.97 5.78
C ILE A 121 -8.18 -4.38 4.33
N TYR A 122 -7.17 -3.73 3.75
CA TYR A 122 -6.78 -3.91 2.36
C TYR A 122 -6.21 -5.31 2.08
N THR A 123 -5.60 -5.95 3.08
CA THR A 123 -5.02 -7.30 2.95
C THR A 123 -5.98 -8.42 3.34
N ALA A 124 -7.14 -8.10 3.89
CA ALA A 124 -8.18 -9.09 4.16
C ALA A 124 -8.92 -9.43 2.85
N PRO A 125 -9.37 -10.69 2.68
CA PRO A 125 -10.32 -11.02 1.61
C PRO A 125 -11.53 -10.08 1.72
N PRO A 126 -11.99 -9.47 0.61
CA PRO A 126 -13.19 -8.66 0.65
C PRO A 126 -14.37 -9.52 1.11
N PRO A 127 -15.22 -9.02 2.01
CA PRO A 127 -16.40 -9.75 2.45
C PRO A 127 -17.30 -9.99 1.24
N ASP A 128 -17.89 -11.17 1.15
CA ASP A 128 -18.84 -11.48 0.08
C ASP A 128 -20.17 -10.77 0.37
N VAL A 129 -20.36 -9.60 -0.26
CA VAL A 129 -21.56 -8.76 -0.13
C VAL A 129 -22.82 -9.38 -0.74
N MET A 130 -22.68 -10.45 -1.54
CA MET A 130 -23.79 -11.15 -2.19
C MET A 130 -24.20 -12.42 -1.45
N SER A 131 -23.33 -12.92 -0.57
CA SER A 131 -23.64 -14.03 0.34
C SER A 131 -24.54 -13.57 1.50
N ARG A 132 -25.44 -14.46 1.96
CA ARG A 132 -26.32 -14.23 3.13
C ARG A 132 -25.91 -15.10 4.33
N GLY A 133 -24.64 -15.47 4.42
CA GLY A 133 -24.11 -16.38 5.44
C GLY A 133 -23.94 -15.71 6.80
N LEU A 134 -24.13 -16.47 7.89
CA LEU A 134 -23.88 -16.00 9.26
C LEU A 134 -22.39 -15.72 9.53
N GLY A 135 -21.48 -16.35 8.78
CA GLY A 135 -20.03 -16.10 8.84
C GLY A 135 -19.66 -14.71 8.33
N ASP A 136 -20.32 -14.24 7.27
CA ASP A 136 -20.04 -12.95 6.64
C ASP A 136 -20.51 -11.77 7.51
N LEU A 137 -21.62 -11.96 8.24
CA LEU A 137 -22.06 -11.03 9.29
C LEU A 137 -21.04 -10.88 10.42
N LEU A 138 -20.35 -11.97 10.79
CA LEU A 138 -19.28 -11.92 11.79
C LEU A 138 -18.03 -11.21 11.24
N ASP A 139 -17.69 -11.39 9.97
CA ASP A 139 -16.54 -10.71 9.36
C ASP A 139 -16.80 -9.20 9.16
N LEU A 140 -18.02 -8.82 8.76
CA LEU A 140 -18.47 -7.43 8.77
C LEU A 140 -18.48 -6.83 10.19
N ALA A 141 -18.96 -7.58 11.19
CA ALA A 141 -18.95 -7.14 12.59
C ALA A 141 -17.52 -6.98 13.13
N ARG A 142 -16.60 -7.89 12.80
CA ARG A 142 -15.17 -7.78 13.15
C ARG A 142 -14.52 -6.56 12.51
N LEU A 143 -14.86 -6.27 11.26
CA LEU A 143 -14.38 -5.08 10.56
C LEU A 143 -14.93 -3.80 11.22
N GLY A 144 -16.21 -3.78 11.59
CA GLY A 144 -16.83 -2.70 12.37
C GLY A 144 -16.23 -2.50 13.76
N LEU A 145 -15.91 -3.59 14.47
CA LEU A 145 -15.25 -3.54 15.78
C LEU A 145 -13.81 -3.00 15.69
N ARG A 146 -13.06 -3.40 14.66
CA ARG A 146 -11.72 -2.86 14.38
C ARG A 146 -11.76 -1.36 14.07
N ALA A 147 -12.77 -0.90 13.32
CA ALA A 147 -12.98 0.52 13.07
C ALA A 147 -13.37 1.30 14.34
N ARG A 148 -14.18 0.70 15.23
CA ARG A 148 -14.66 1.33 16.47
C ARG A 148 -13.54 1.57 17.50
N GLY A 149 -12.48 0.76 17.48
CA GLY A 149 -11.30 0.92 18.34
C GLY A 149 -10.46 2.17 18.06
N LEU A 150 -10.73 2.89 16.96
CA LEU A 150 -9.94 4.05 16.51
C LEU A 150 -10.50 5.40 16.96
N GLY A 151 -11.72 5.41 17.49
CA GLY A 151 -12.37 6.61 18.02
C GLY A 151 -11.93 6.98 19.45
N ARG A 152 -10.89 6.34 19.99
CA ARG A 152 -10.36 6.57 21.33
C ARG A 152 -8.85 6.81 21.30
#